data_AF-A0A833TDY1-F1
#
_entry.id   AF-A0A833TDY1-F1
#
_cell.length_a   1.000
_cell.length_b   1.000
_cell.length_c   1.000
_cell.angle_alpha   90.00
_cell.angle_beta   90.00
_cell.angle_gamma   90.00
#
_symmetry.space_group_name_H-M   'P 1'
#
loop_
_entity.id
_entity.type
_entity.pdbx_description
1 polymer ?
#
loop_
_entity_poly.entity_id
_entity_poly.type
_entity_poly.pdbx_seq_one_letter_code
_entity_poly.pdbx_strand_id
1 'polypeptide(L)'
;MNAVSWSPDGETLAVPGLRNDLVMYDRDTAEKLFSLTGDHIQPICFFSWSPNGKYLATSGLDRQVLIWYVARKQDIDRHKFDDNIYCMAWKPIGNALAIILWESMVYGN
;
A
#
# COMPACT_ATOMS: atom_id res chain seq x y z
N MET A 1 3.70 8.00 -8.69
CA MET A 1 3.33 6.62 -9.04
C MET A 1 4.46 5.72 -8.59
N ASN A 2 4.18 4.74 -7.73
CA ASN A 2 5.16 3.71 -7.39
C ASN A 2 4.99 2.56 -8.39
N ALA A 3 6.06 2.16 -9.07
CA ALA A 3 5.99 1.08 -10.06
C ALA A 3 5.97 -0.31 -9.39
N VAL A 4 6.86 -0.52 -8.42
CA VAL A 4 7.03 -1.75 -7.63
C VAL A 4 7.68 -1.42 -6.27
N SER A 5 7.58 -2.28 -5.26
CA SER A 5 8.28 -2.09 -3.97
C SER A 5 8.63 -3.40 -3.29
N TRP A 6 9.88 -3.53 -2.86
CA TRP A 6 10.33 -4.65 -2.02
C TRP A 6 9.81 -4.53 -0.60
N SER A 7 9.48 -5.66 0.02
CA SER A 7 9.27 -5.75 1.47
C SER A 7 10.55 -5.36 2.22
N PRO A 8 10.45 -4.89 3.48
CA PRO A 8 11.62 -4.47 4.25
C PRO A 8 12.64 -5.60 4.51
N ASP A 9 12.18 -6.85 4.57
CA ASP A 9 13.04 -8.04 4.67
C ASP A 9 13.60 -8.50 3.31
N GLY A 10 13.10 -7.95 2.21
CA GLY A 10 13.52 -8.27 0.85
C GLY A 10 12.91 -9.54 0.26
N GLU A 11 12.11 -10.29 1.00
CA GLU A 11 11.59 -11.61 0.59
C GLU A 11 10.38 -11.54 -0.36
N THR A 12 9.71 -10.40 -0.44
CA THR A 12 8.49 -10.23 -1.24
C THR A 12 8.54 -8.96 -2.09
N LEU A 13 8.19 -9.07 -3.36
CA LEU A 13 8.00 -7.92 -4.25
C LEU A 13 6.51 -7.61 -4.41
N ALA A 14 6.11 -6.38 -4.11
CA ALA A 14 4.77 -5.86 -4.32
C ALA A 14 4.66 -5.11 -5.67
N VAL A 15 3.65 -5.46 -6.46
CA VAL A 15 3.42 -4.92 -7.81
C VAL A 15 1.93 -4.59 -7.99
N PRO A 16 1.55 -3.40 -8.48
CA PRO A 16 0.16 -3.11 -8.85
C PRO A 16 -0.36 -4.08 -9.90
N GLY A 17 -1.51 -4.70 -9.62
CA GLY A 17 -2.18 -5.62 -10.52
C GLY A 17 -3.08 -4.90 -11.53
N LEU A 18 -3.64 -5.68 -12.46
CA LEU A 18 -4.52 -5.16 -13.52
C LEU A 18 -5.96 -4.91 -13.05
N ARG A 19 -6.34 -5.37 -11.86
CA ARG A 19 -7.73 -5.36 -11.36
C ARG A 19 -7.81 -4.71 -9.98
N ASN A 20 -7.17 -3.56 -9.82
CA ASN A 20 -7.16 -2.74 -8.61
C ASN A 20 -6.59 -3.45 -7.37
N ASP A 21 -5.88 -4.56 -7.58
CA ASP A 21 -5.22 -5.35 -6.54
C ASP A 21 -3.72 -5.03 -6.47
N LEU A 22 -3.08 -5.46 -5.38
CA LEU A 22 -1.62 -5.47 -5.27
C LEU A 22 -1.14 -6.92 -5.25
N VAL A 23 -0.36 -7.30 -6.26
CA VAL A 23 0.15 -8.67 -6.43
C VAL A 23 1.50 -8.80 -5.72
N MET A 24 1.66 -9.86 -4.94
CA MET A 24 2.88 -10.19 -4.22
C MET A 24 3.60 -11.34 -4.92
N TYR A 25 4.91 -11.17 -5.12
CA TYR A 25 5.78 -12.15 -5.76
C TYR A 25 6.90 -12.57 -4.82
N ASP A 26 7.27 -13.84 -4.93
CA ASP A 26 8.47 -14.38 -4.29
C ASP A 26 9.72 -13.77 -4.91
N ARG A 27 10.68 -13.40 -4.07
CA ARG A 27 11.95 -12.79 -4.48
C ARG A 27 12.75 -13.68 -5.42
N ASP A 28 12.85 -14.96 -5.12
CA ASP A 28 13.83 -15.85 -5.74
C ASP A 28 13.21 -16.65 -6.89
N THR A 29 11.95 -17.06 -6.77
CA THR A 29 11.26 -17.84 -7.81
C THR A 29 10.52 -16.97 -8.83
N ALA A 30 10.26 -15.70 -8.48
CA ALA A 30 9.38 -14.79 -9.22
C ALA A 30 7.94 -15.34 -9.40
N GLU A 31 7.54 -16.32 -8.60
CA GLU A 31 6.19 -16.85 -8.60
C GLU A 31 5.24 -15.92 -7.85
N LYS A 32 3.99 -15.86 -8.31
CA LYS A 32 2.93 -15.14 -7.60
C LYS A 32 2.61 -15.87 -6.30
N LEU A 33 2.78 -15.18 -5.17
CA LEU A 33 2.43 -15.70 -3.84
C LEU A 33 0.94 -15.49 -3.53
N PHE A 34 0.45 -14.26 -3.69
CA PHE A 34 -0.95 -13.89 -3.46
C PHE A 34 -1.25 -12.50 -4.05
N SER A 35 -2.52 -12.10 -4.02
CA SER A 35 -2.95 -10.70 -4.26
C SER A 35 -3.59 -10.16 -2.99
N LEU A 36 -3.37 -8.89 -2.70
CA LEU A 36 -4.19 -8.09 -1.77
C LEU A 36 -5.33 -7.47 -2.59
N THR A 37 -6.53 -8.02 -2.41
CA THR A 37 -7.75 -7.58 -3.09
C THR A 37 -8.75 -7.10 -2.04
N GLY A 38 -9.26 -5.89 -2.20
CA GLY A 38 -10.21 -5.27 -1.29
C GLY A 38 -11.05 -4.25 -2.04
N ASP A 39 -11.50 -3.21 -1.33
CA ASP A 39 -12.53 -2.29 -1.84
C ASP A 39 -12.00 -1.18 -2.75
N HIS A 40 -10.77 -1.31 -3.27
CA HIS A 40 -10.27 -0.40 -4.29
C HIS A 40 -11.07 -0.57 -5.59
N ILE A 41 -11.78 0.49 -5.98
CA ILE A 41 -12.59 0.51 -7.21
C ILE A 41 -11.86 1.16 -8.39
N GLN A 42 -10.64 1.65 -8.17
CA GLN A 42 -9.73 2.19 -9.18
C GLN A 42 -8.33 1.60 -9.00
N PRO A 43 -7.47 1.65 -10.03
CA PRO A 43 -6.12 1.10 -9.95
C PRO A 43 -5.32 1.68 -8.78
N ILE A 44 -4.55 0.82 -8.10
CA ILE A 44 -3.61 1.24 -7.05
C ILE A 44 -2.47 1.98 -7.73
N CYS A 45 -2.25 3.24 -7.34
CA CYS A 45 -1.24 4.13 -7.90
C CYS A 45 -0.06 4.35 -6.94
N PHE A 46 -0.30 4.22 -5.64
CA PHE A 46 0.69 4.41 -4.59
C PHE A 46 0.53 3.32 -3.54
N PHE A 47 1.67 2.89 -2.99
CA PHE A 47 1.70 1.95 -1.89
C PHE A 47 3.03 2.06 -1.16
N SER A 48 3.02 1.73 0.13
CA SER A 48 4.19 1.86 0.99
C SER A 48 4.16 0.78 2.07
N TRP A 49 5.28 0.08 2.22
CA TRP A 49 5.50 -0.86 3.31
C TRP A 49 5.74 -0.12 4.62
N SER A 50 5.14 -0.60 5.69
CA SER A 50 5.58 -0.25 7.04
C SER A 50 7.01 -0.79 7.28
N PRO A 51 7.85 -0.11 8.07
CA PRO A 51 9.24 -0.53 8.29
C PRO A 51 9.38 -1.92 8.94
N ASN A 52 8.35 -2.37 9.67
CA ASN A 52 8.32 -3.68 10.30
C ASN A 52 7.83 -4.81 9.37
N GLY A 53 7.45 -4.51 8.13
CA GLY A 53 6.97 -5.46 7.13
C GLY A 53 5.58 -6.06 7.39
N LYS A 54 4.94 -5.76 8.52
CA LYS A 54 3.64 -6.35 8.88
C LYS A 54 2.50 -5.68 8.13
N TYR A 55 2.63 -4.38 7.90
CA TYR A 55 1.60 -3.57 7.26
C TYR A 55 2.04 -3.02 5.92
N LEU A 56 1.06 -2.82 5.05
CA LEU A 56 1.23 -2.15 3.77
C LEU A 56 0.06 -1.17 3.59
N ALA A 57 0.35 0.05 3.16
CA ALA A 57 -0.68 1.02 2.79
C ALA A 57 -0.83 1.04 1.27
N THR A 58 -2.05 1.07 0.74
CA THR A 58 -2.34 1.24 -0.70
C THR A 58 -3.28 2.41 -0.92
N SER A 59 -3.12 3.10 -2.05
CA SER A 59 -4.08 4.12 -2.50
C SER A 59 -4.17 4.20 -4.03
N GLY A 60 -5.34 4.62 -4.51
CA GLY A 60 -5.65 4.81 -5.93
C GLY A 60 -6.38 6.11 -6.22
N LEU A 61 -6.83 6.27 -7.47
CA LEU A 61 -7.65 7.42 -7.89
C LEU A 61 -9.06 7.42 -7.29
N ASP A 62 -9.42 6.34 -6.58
CA ASP A 62 -10.62 6.29 -5.76
C ASP A 62 -10.48 7.08 -4.46
N ARG A 63 -9.34 7.76 -4.19
CA ARG A 63 -9.10 8.59 -2.99
C ARG A 63 -9.25 7.80 -1.68
N GLN A 64 -9.04 6.49 -1.73
CA GLN A 64 -9.05 5.64 -0.55
C GLN A 64 -7.61 5.28 -0.17
N VAL A 65 -7.35 5.19 1.13
CA VAL A 65 -6.20 4.48 1.68
C VAL A 65 -6.73 3.22 2.36
N LEU A 66 -6.20 2.06 1.97
CA LEU A 66 -6.39 0.80 2.68
C LEU A 66 -5.08 0.44 3.39
N ILE A 67 -5.18 0.05 4.67
CA ILE A 67 -4.07 -0.51 5.44
C ILE A 67 -4.26 -2.02 5.55
N TRP A 68 -3.28 -2.76 5.08
CA TRP A 68 -3.28 -4.21 5.01
C TRP A 68 -2.46 -4.79 6.15
N TYR A 69 -2.96 -5.84 6.80
CA TYR A 69 -2.11 -6.76 7.54
C TYR A 69 -1.71 -7.92 6.62
N VAL A 70 -0.47 -7.89 6.15
CA VAL A 70 0.00 -8.68 5.00
C VAL A 70 -0.07 -10.19 5.28
N ALA A 71 0.31 -10.63 6.49
CA ALA A 71 0.27 -12.04 6.85
C ALA A 71 -1.14 -12.63 6.83
N ARG A 72 -2.17 -11.83 7.09
CA ARG A 72 -3.58 -12.24 7.01
C ARG A 72 -4.24 -11.93 5.66
N LYS A 73 -3.54 -11.22 4.77
CA LYS A 73 -4.05 -10.81 3.45
C LYS A 73 -5.38 -10.05 3.57
N GLN A 74 -5.49 -9.22 4.61
CA GLN A 74 -6.72 -8.57 5.00
C GLN A 74 -6.48 -7.08 5.21
N ASP A 75 -7.37 -6.23 4.71
CA ASP A 75 -7.40 -4.82 5.09
C ASP A 75 -7.97 -4.70 6.52
N ILE A 76 -7.24 -4.00 7.37
CA ILE A 76 -7.58 -3.83 8.79
C ILE A 76 -8.05 -2.42 9.11
N ASP A 77 -7.84 -1.49 8.19
CA ASP A 77 -8.27 -0.10 8.32
C ASP A 77 -8.41 0.55 6.94
N ARG A 78 -9.29 1.54 6.84
CA ARG A 78 -9.64 2.22 5.59
C ARG A 78 -10.04 3.66 5.83
N HIS A 79 -9.54 4.55 4.98
CA HIS A 79 -9.82 5.98 5.08
C HIS A 79 -10.10 6.56 3.69
N LYS A 80 -11.22 7.27 3.57
CA LYS A 80 -11.60 8.01 2.36
C LYS A 80 -11.19 9.47 2.53
N PHE A 81 -10.60 10.04 1.48
CA PHE A 81 -10.21 11.44 1.43
C PHE A 81 -11.05 12.19 0.38
N ASP A 82 -11.26 13.49 0.62
CA ASP A 82 -11.99 14.35 -0.31
C ASP A 82 -11.16 14.70 -1.55
N ASP A 83 -9.83 14.61 -1.46
CA ASP A 83 -8.89 14.92 -2.53
C ASP A 83 -8.01 13.74 -2.93
N ASN A 84 -7.35 13.87 -4.08
CA ASN A 84 -6.42 12.90 -4.62
C ASN A 84 -5.19 12.76 -3.74
N ILE A 85 -4.76 11.51 -3.55
CA ILE A 85 -3.53 11.18 -2.85
C ILE A 85 -2.40 11.19 -3.87
N TYR A 86 -1.32 11.93 -3.57
CA TYR A 86 -0.15 12.08 -4.44
C TYR A 86 1.07 11.32 -3.93
N CYS A 87 1.15 11.09 -2.62
CA CYS A 87 2.25 10.37 -2.02
C CYS A 87 1.85 9.79 -0.66
N MET A 88 2.48 8.69 -0.29
CA MET A 88 2.38 8.09 1.02
C MET A 88 3.77 7.63 1.48
N ALA A 89 4.08 7.85 2.75
CA ALA A 89 5.32 7.38 3.34
C ALA A 89 5.08 6.96 4.80
N TRP A 90 5.40 5.70 5.11
CA TRP A 90 5.46 5.27 6.49
C TRP A 90 6.63 5.95 7.20
N LYS A 91 6.39 6.38 8.44
CA LYS A 91 7.43 6.90 9.33
C LYS A 91 8.46 5.78 9.57
N PRO A 92 9.77 6.03 9.38
CA PRO A 92 10.80 5.00 9.53
C PRO A 92 10.89 4.39 10.94
N ILE A 93 10.52 5.18 11.96
CA ILE A 93 10.54 4.77 13.37
C ILE A 93 9.19 5.13 14.00
N GLY A 94 8.47 4.11 14.46
CA GLY A 94 7.12 4.22 15.01
C GLY A 94 6.06 3.67 14.05
N ASN A 95 4.79 3.93 14.38
CA ASN A 95 3.63 3.51 13.60
C ASN A 95 2.88 4.76 13.16
N ALA A 96 3.26 5.35 12.03
CA ALA A 96 2.58 6.52 11.49
C ALA A 96 2.74 6.54 9.97
N LEU A 97 1.71 7.02 9.27
CA LEU A 97 1.69 7.17 7.82
C LEU A 97 1.48 8.64 7.46
N ALA A 98 2.41 9.21 6.72
CA ALA A 98 2.25 10.53 6.11
C ALA A 98 1.57 10.38 4.75
N ILE A 99 0.57 11.21 4.48
CA ILE A 99 -0.19 11.23 3.24
C ILE A 99 -0.17 12.66 2.70
N ILE A 100 0.23 12.82 1.44
CA ILE A 100 0.19 14.12 0.75
C ILE A 100 -1.01 14.12 -0.19
N LEU A 101 -1.89 15.10 0.02
CA LEU A 101 -3.08 15.38 -0.79
C LEU A 101 -2.84 16.65 -1.61
N TRP A 102 -3.81 17.04 -2.45
CA TRP A 102 -3.77 18.36 -3.07
C TRP A 102 -3.72 19.45 -1.98
N GLU A 103 -2.72 20.33 -2.08
CA GLU A 103 -2.46 21.49 -1.20
C GLU A 103 -2.36 21.19 0.32
N SER A 104 -2.33 19.92 0.74
CA SER A 104 -2.36 19.56 2.16
C SER A 104 -1.62 18.25 2.46
N MET A 105 -1.22 18.08 3.72
CA MET A 105 -0.57 16.87 4.21
C MET A 105 -1.25 16.41 5.51
N VAL A 106 -1.51 15.12 5.61
CA VAL A 106 -2.16 14.48 6.77
C VAL A 106 -1.19 13.46 7.38
N TYR A 107 -1.16 13.39 8.71
CA TYR A 107 -0.42 12.38 9.45
C TYR A 107 -1.40 11.49 10.23
N GLY A 108 -1.40 10.19 9.93
CA GLY A 108 -2.11 9.18 10.72
C GLY A 108 -1.19 8.50 11.74
N ASN A 109 -1.71 8.13 12.91
CA ASN A 109 -1.04 7.34 13.95
C ASN A 109 -1.52 5.88 13.93
#